data_AF-A0A336MWF7-F1
#
_entry.id   AF-A0A336MWF7-F1
#
_cell.length_a   1.000
_cell.length_b   1.000
_cell.length_c   1.000
_cell.angle_alpha   90.00
_cell.angle_beta   90.00
_cell.angle_gamma   90.00
#
_symmetry.space_group_name_H-M   'P 1'
#
loop_
_entity.id
_entity.type
_entity.pdbx_description
1 polymer ?
#
loop_
_entity_poly.entity_id
_entity_poly.type
_entity_poly.pdbx_seq_one_letter_code
_entity_poly.pdbx_strand_id
1 'polypeptide(L)'
;MKIFLIAIFPIFLMVQGNDDTNLQLCKEQLEELFKGIENHEPWAIIMYDSWGARPSGIYSGNVVDFGNFEQCYNFLHNHSVLGKIQGQNCLIPVKRKNETTLTVPEYRISVCVPGICSPDHIRLLLQPYFETKGLLIPVYDPINTCEMKIEHFSILFWITISFFIIFMAFVLISTIYNAIIHHLAINSKAIIKPRASLISFSIYTNMRQVFNYRDNRKQIISVATSANVLF
;
A
#
# COMPACT_ATOMS: atom_id res chain seq x y z
N MET A 1 9.39 -4.70 21.72
CA MET A 1 9.43 -3.22 21.56
C MET A 1 8.07 -2.61 21.86
N LYS A 2 6.99 -3.15 21.26
CA LYS A 2 5.60 -2.80 21.55
C LYS A 2 5.31 -2.73 23.08
N ILE A 3 5.37 -3.84 23.84
CA ILE A 3 5.01 -3.86 25.29
C ILE A 3 5.67 -2.76 26.15
N PHE A 4 6.90 -2.32 25.81
CA PHE A 4 7.62 -1.28 26.57
C PHE A 4 7.16 0.15 26.29
N LEU A 5 6.47 0.41 25.18
CA LEU A 5 5.88 1.72 24.88
C LEU A 5 4.80 2.10 25.90
N ILE A 6 3.96 1.12 26.26
CA ILE A 6 2.80 1.31 27.12
C ILE A 6 3.25 1.68 28.55
N ALA A 7 4.23 0.96 29.10
CA ALA A 7 4.69 1.13 30.47
C ALA A 7 5.39 2.47 30.77
N ILE A 8 5.82 3.22 29.75
CA ILE A 8 6.59 4.47 29.91
C ILE A 8 5.78 5.68 29.41
N PHE A 9 4.71 5.45 28.66
CA PHE A 9 3.88 6.52 28.10
C PHE A 9 3.25 7.47 29.14
N PRO A 10 2.72 7.00 30.30
CA PRO A 10 2.17 7.88 31.33
C PRO A 10 3.19 8.87 31.91
N ILE A 11 4.47 8.48 31.93
CA ILE A 11 5.58 9.30 32.44
C ILE A 11 5.92 10.41 31.43
N PHE A 12 5.65 10.21 30.14
CA PHE A 12 5.98 11.14 29.05
C PHE A 12 4.94 12.22 28.79
N LEU A 13 3.70 12.02 29.24
CA LEU A 13 2.60 12.96 29.03
C LEU A 13 2.70 14.23 29.90
N MET A 14 3.75 14.42 30.70
CA MET A 14 4.00 15.68 31.42
C MET A 14 4.61 16.78 30.53
N VAL A 15 4.24 16.85 29.25
CA VAL A 15 4.50 18.04 28.44
C VAL A 15 3.53 19.14 28.92
N GLN A 16 4.08 20.16 29.57
CA GLN A 16 3.37 21.37 29.99
C GLN A 16 3.62 22.51 29.00
N GLY A 17 2.53 23.17 28.58
CA GLY A 17 2.55 24.53 28.03
C GLY A 17 2.66 24.62 26.51
N ASN A 18 1.55 24.46 25.81
CA ASN A 18 1.41 24.96 24.43
C ASN A 18 -0.05 25.39 24.22
N ASP A 19 -0.29 26.55 23.63
CA ASP A 19 -1.63 27.14 23.38
C ASP A 19 -2.33 26.52 22.16
N ASP A 20 -1.87 25.34 21.72
CA ASP A 20 -2.39 24.61 20.57
C ASP A 20 -3.48 23.63 21.03
N THR A 21 -4.73 23.99 20.76
CA THR A 21 -5.92 23.18 21.07
C THR A 21 -5.88 21.80 20.41
N ASN A 22 -5.29 21.68 19.22
CA ASN A 22 -5.16 20.40 18.52
C ASN A 22 -4.10 19.51 19.18
N LEU A 23 -3.00 20.10 19.69
CA LEU A 23 -2.02 19.35 20.46
C LEU A 23 -2.63 18.80 21.75
N GLN A 24 -3.44 19.60 22.45
CA GLN A 24 -4.11 19.16 23.67
C GLN A 24 -5.10 18.01 23.39
N LEU A 25 -5.91 18.11 22.34
CA LEU A 25 -6.83 17.02 21.96
C LEU A 25 -6.09 15.78 21.46
N CYS A 26 -5.01 15.94 20.69
CA CYS A 26 -4.12 14.84 20.28
C CYS A 26 -3.58 14.11 21.51
N LYS A 27 -3.11 14.86 22.51
CA LYS A 27 -2.63 14.32 23.78
C LYS A 27 -3.72 13.49 24.42
N GLU A 28 -4.90 14.06 24.69
CA GLU A 28 -6.02 13.38 25.35
C GLU A 28 -6.48 12.10 24.63
N GLN A 29 -6.62 12.14 23.30
CA GLN A 29 -6.96 10.95 22.51
C GLN A 29 -5.87 9.88 22.57
N LEU A 30 -4.61 10.29 22.65
CA LEU A 30 -3.50 9.37 22.81
C LEU A 30 -3.47 8.79 24.23
N GLU A 31 -3.72 9.57 25.28
CA GLU A 31 -3.85 9.05 26.66
C GLU A 31 -4.96 7.99 26.75
N GLU A 32 -6.12 8.26 26.13
CA GLU A 32 -7.23 7.30 26.09
C GLU A 32 -6.86 6.02 25.31
N LEU A 33 -6.10 6.13 24.21
CA LEU A 33 -5.56 4.97 23.51
C LEU A 33 -4.68 4.11 24.43
N PHE A 34 -3.74 4.72 25.16
CA PHE A 34 -2.85 3.96 26.03
C PHE A 34 -3.57 3.34 27.22
N LYS A 35 -4.52 4.05 27.83
CA LYS A 35 -5.40 3.49 28.85
C LYS A 35 -6.22 2.31 28.31
N GLY A 36 -6.76 2.43 27.11
CA GLY A 36 -7.45 1.33 26.43
C GLY A 36 -6.54 0.12 26.18
N ILE A 37 -5.26 0.34 25.83
CA ILE A 37 -4.28 -0.75 25.68
C ILE A 37 -4.02 -1.44 27.03
N GLU A 38 -3.83 -0.68 28.11
CA GLU A 38 -3.62 -1.24 29.46
C GLU A 38 -4.85 -2.05 29.93
N ASN A 39 -6.04 -1.55 29.63
CA ASN A 39 -7.31 -2.22 29.92
C ASN A 39 -7.65 -3.36 28.96
N HIS A 40 -6.79 -3.65 27.98
CA HIS A 40 -7.00 -4.66 26.94
C HIS A 40 -8.30 -4.44 26.13
N GLU A 41 -8.67 -3.18 25.93
CA GLU A 41 -9.85 -2.82 25.15
C GLU A 41 -9.63 -3.13 23.66
N PRO A 42 -10.56 -3.85 23.00
CA PRO A 42 -10.34 -4.32 21.64
C PRO A 42 -9.98 -3.23 20.63
N TRP A 43 -10.63 -2.06 20.71
CA TRP A 43 -10.37 -0.95 19.78
C TRP A 43 -8.91 -0.45 19.89
N ALA A 44 -8.41 -0.33 21.12
CA ALA A 44 -7.09 0.18 21.42
C ALA A 44 -6.01 -0.81 20.99
N ILE A 45 -6.24 -2.11 21.27
CA ILE A 45 -5.37 -3.20 20.82
C ILE A 45 -5.33 -3.29 19.28
N ILE A 46 -6.47 -3.13 18.59
CA ILE A 46 -6.54 -3.12 17.12
C ILE A 46 -5.72 -1.96 16.55
N MET A 47 -5.90 -0.75 17.09
CA MET A 47 -5.14 0.42 16.64
C MET A 47 -3.64 0.23 16.86
N TYR A 48 -3.26 -0.35 17.99
CA TYR A 48 -1.88 -0.60 18.35
C TYR A 48 -1.21 -1.75 17.57
N ASP A 49 -1.96 -2.79 17.25
CA ASP A 49 -1.49 -3.91 16.44
C ASP A 49 -1.09 -3.45 15.04
N SER A 50 -1.76 -2.42 14.52
CA SER A 50 -1.46 -1.83 13.21
C SER A 50 -0.08 -1.14 13.11
N TRP A 51 0.60 -0.88 14.23
CA TRP A 51 1.93 -0.25 14.24
C TRP A 51 2.99 -1.18 13.67
N GLY A 52 3.96 -0.61 12.96
CA GLY A 52 5.16 -1.31 12.49
C GLY A 52 6.08 -1.74 13.64
N ALA A 53 6.89 -2.77 13.38
CA ALA A 53 7.95 -3.20 14.28
C ALA A 53 9.29 -2.59 13.86
N ARG A 54 10.35 -2.87 14.63
CA ARG A 54 11.71 -2.63 14.13
C ARG A 54 11.93 -3.59 12.95
N PRO A 55 12.31 -3.10 11.75
CA PRO A 55 12.54 -3.98 10.61
C PRO A 55 13.61 -5.03 10.93
N SER A 56 13.41 -6.25 10.45
CA SER A 56 14.43 -7.29 10.47
C SER A 56 15.35 -7.13 9.25
N GLY A 57 16.65 -7.43 9.38
CA GLY A 57 17.55 -7.33 8.22
C GLY A 57 17.90 -5.90 7.78
N ILE A 58 17.95 -4.95 8.72
CA ILE A 58 18.34 -3.55 8.44
C ILE A 58 19.71 -3.46 7.76
N TYR A 59 20.66 -4.29 8.19
CA TYR A 59 21.98 -4.40 7.56
C TYR A 59 21.98 -5.04 6.16
N SER A 60 20.85 -5.60 5.75
CA SER A 60 20.61 -6.17 4.42
C SER A 60 19.74 -5.26 3.55
N GLY A 61 19.50 -4.02 3.98
CA GLY A 61 18.72 -3.01 3.24
C GLY A 61 17.24 -2.95 3.58
N ASN A 62 16.72 -3.77 4.51
CA ASN A 62 15.34 -3.66 4.96
C ASN A 62 15.21 -2.56 6.03
N VAL A 63 14.96 -1.33 5.59
CA VAL A 63 14.97 -0.14 6.44
C VAL A 63 13.57 0.45 6.69
N VAL A 64 12.50 -0.22 6.27
CA VAL A 64 11.12 0.27 6.45
C VAL A 64 10.20 -0.85 6.91
N ASP A 65 9.39 -0.56 7.92
CA ASP A 65 8.29 -1.42 8.36
C ASP A 65 7.00 -0.58 8.43
N PHE A 66 6.03 -0.89 7.56
CA PHE A 66 4.79 -0.15 7.43
C PHE A 66 3.69 -0.58 8.41
N GLY A 67 3.92 -1.65 9.19
CA GLY A 67 2.84 -2.27 9.97
C GLY A 67 1.64 -2.66 9.10
N ASN A 68 0.45 -2.66 9.69
CA ASN A 68 -0.79 -2.86 8.95
C ASN A 68 -1.39 -1.50 8.55
N PHE A 69 -0.93 -0.98 7.41
CA PHE A 69 -1.35 0.32 6.89
C PHE A 69 -2.88 0.42 6.74
N GLU A 70 -3.52 -0.56 6.10
CA GLU A 70 -4.97 -0.51 5.84
C GLU A 70 -5.80 -0.57 7.13
N GLN A 71 -5.37 -1.35 8.12
CA GLN A 71 -6.01 -1.42 9.43
C GLN A 71 -5.95 -0.06 10.14
N CYS A 72 -4.80 0.61 10.09
CA CYS A 72 -4.68 1.97 10.62
C CYS A 72 -5.53 2.97 9.84
N TYR A 73 -5.43 2.93 8.52
CA TYR A 73 -6.11 3.85 7.62
C TYR A 73 -7.63 3.79 7.76
N ASN A 74 -8.19 2.59 7.93
CA ASN A 74 -9.62 2.38 8.14
C ASN A 74 -10.06 2.40 9.62
N PHE A 75 -9.14 2.68 10.54
CA PHE A 75 -9.44 2.69 11.97
C PHE A 75 -10.39 3.83 12.33
N LEU A 76 -11.43 3.48 13.10
CA LEU A 76 -12.42 4.41 13.59
C LEU A 76 -12.96 3.96 14.96
N HIS A 77 -12.82 4.81 15.96
CA HIS A 77 -13.41 4.64 17.27
C HIS A 77 -14.19 5.89 17.68
N ASN A 78 -15.40 5.72 18.21
CA ASN A 78 -16.22 6.83 18.70
C ASN A 78 -16.17 6.86 20.22
N HIS A 79 -15.50 7.86 20.77
CA HIS A 79 -15.42 8.09 22.20
C HIS A 79 -16.49 9.09 22.65
N SER A 80 -17.10 8.86 23.82
CA SER A 80 -18.23 9.66 24.32
C SER A 80 -17.86 11.11 24.63
N VAL A 81 -16.63 11.35 25.08
CA VAL A 81 -16.14 12.69 25.49
C VAL A 81 -15.19 13.30 24.45
N LEU A 82 -14.31 12.47 23.89
CA LEU A 82 -13.22 12.92 22.99
C LEU A 82 -13.63 12.90 21.51
N GLY A 83 -14.87 12.51 21.23
CA GLY A 83 -15.41 12.43 19.88
C GLY A 83 -14.79 11.31 19.04
N LYS A 84 -14.66 11.58 17.75
CA LYS A 84 -14.19 10.61 16.76
C LYS A 84 -12.66 10.49 16.82
N ILE A 85 -12.17 9.29 17.12
CA ILE A 85 -10.76 8.90 17.02
C ILE A 85 -10.58 8.13 15.70
N GLN A 86 -10.10 8.84 14.67
CA GLN A 86 -9.79 8.26 13.36
C GLN A 86 -8.30 7.94 13.28
N GLY A 87 -7.92 6.82 12.67
CA GLY A 87 -6.51 6.48 12.49
C GLY A 87 -5.82 7.33 11.42
N GLN A 88 -4.56 7.65 11.68
CA GLN A 88 -3.61 8.24 10.74
C GLN A 88 -2.29 7.47 10.83
N ASN A 89 -1.82 6.95 9.70
CA ASN A 89 -0.58 6.19 9.62
C ASN A 89 0.58 7.18 9.39
N CYS A 90 1.54 7.22 10.32
CA CYS A 90 2.69 8.11 10.25
C CYS A 90 3.99 7.32 10.17
N LEU A 91 4.75 7.52 9.09
CA LEU A 91 6.05 6.89 8.88
C LEU A 91 7.16 7.70 9.58
N ILE A 92 7.66 7.18 10.70
CA ILE A 92 8.63 7.85 11.57
C ILE A 92 10.05 7.35 11.29
N PRO A 93 11.00 8.25 10.97
CA PRO A 93 12.42 7.90 10.91
C PRO A 93 13.01 7.73 12.31
N VAL A 94 13.89 6.74 12.47
CA VAL A 94 14.54 6.41 13.73
C VAL A 94 16.04 6.23 13.49
N LYS A 95 16.87 6.95 14.27
CA LYS A 95 18.34 6.86 14.24
C LYS A 95 18.90 6.56 15.63
N ARG A 96 20.15 6.10 15.71
CA ARG A 96 20.88 5.94 16.98
C ARG A 96 21.49 7.28 17.41
N LYS A 97 21.41 7.61 18.71
CA LYS A 97 21.88 8.89 19.29
C LYS A 97 23.40 9.08 19.23
N ASN A 98 24.16 8.00 19.41
CA ASN A 98 25.63 8.03 19.41
C ASN A 98 26.17 7.27 18.19
N GLU A 99 26.74 8.01 17.24
CA GLU A 99 27.43 7.47 16.05
C GLU A 99 28.81 6.90 16.43
N THR A 100 28.83 5.75 17.10
CA THR A 100 30.07 4.98 17.27
C THR A 100 30.03 3.74 16.37
N THR A 101 30.71 3.89 15.22
CA THR A 101 31.38 2.91 14.32
C THR A 101 30.82 1.49 14.04
N LEU A 102 29.67 1.11 14.56
CA LEU A 102 28.88 -0.03 14.11
C LEU A 102 27.45 0.46 13.89
N THR A 103 27.27 1.16 12.77
CA THR A 103 26.08 1.93 12.40
C THR A 103 24.85 1.04 12.39
N VAL A 104 23.90 1.22 13.32
CA VAL A 104 22.53 0.79 13.02
C VAL A 104 22.04 1.77 11.96
N PRO A 105 21.72 1.31 10.73
CA PRO A 105 21.24 2.19 9.70
C PRO A 105 19.96 2.89 10.16
N GLU A 106 19.74 4.13 9.69
CA GLU A 106 18.44 4.77 9.83
C GLU A 106 17.36 3.81 9.31
N TYR A 107 16.30 3.64 10.08
CA TYR A 107 15.15 2.86 9.68
C TYR A 107 13.87 3.65 9.95
N ARG A 108 12.79 3.29 9.26
CA ARG A 108 11.48 3.92 9.37
C ARG A 108 10.46 2.91 9.86
N ILE A 109 9.60 3.35 10.77
CA ILE A 109 8.48 2.55 11.26
C ILE A 109 7.19 3.35 11.13
N SER A 110 6.13 2.72 10.66
CA SER A 110 4.81 3.32 10.71
C SER A 110 4.22 3.20 12.11
N VAL A 111 3.63 4.27 12.61
CA VAL A 111 2.80 4.26 13.82
C VAL A 111 1.39 4.71 13.46
N CYS A 112 0.39 4.12 14.11
CA CYS A 112 -0.99 4.56 13.96
C CYS A 112 -1.38 5.47 15.11
N VAL A 113 -1.65 6.74 14.81
CA VAL A 113 -2.00 7.76 15.79
C VAL A 113 -3.39 8.31 15.51
N PRO A 114 -4.02 9.02 16.45
CA PRO A 114 -5.24 9.75 16.18
C PRO A 114 -5.03 10.82 15.10
N GLY A 115 -5.97 10.95 14.17
CA GLY A 115 -5.85 11.84 13.01
C GLY A 115 -5.90 13.34 13.33
N ILE A 116 -6.14 13.71 14.59
CA ILE A 116 -5.99 15.08 15.07
C ILE A 116 -4.52 15.44 15.33
N CYS A 117 -3.64 14.45 15.47
CA CYS A 117 -2.22 14.64 15.76
C CYS A 117 -1.45 15.08 14.51
N SER A 118 -0.75 16.20 14.60
CA SER A 118 0.18 16.60 13.55
C SER A 118 1.51 15.82 13.65
N PRO A 119 2.31 15.73 12.56
CA PRO A 119 3.65 15.15 12.61
C PRO A 119 4.54 15.75 13.73
N ASP A 120 4.40 17.04 13.99
CA ASP A 120 5.12 17.73 15.07
C ASP A 120 4.67 17.29 16.45
N HIS A 121 3.36 17.12 16.66
CA HIS A 121 2.81 16.62 17.92
C HIS A 121 3.32 15.21 18.22
N ILE A 122 3.35 14.34 17.21
CA ILE A 122 3.82 12.96 17.35
C ILE A 122 5.31 12.94 17.71
N ARG A 123 6.13 13.75 17.02
CA ARG A 123 7.55 13.87 17.33
C ARG A 123 7.76 14.35 18.76
N LEU A 124 7.05 15.39 19.18
CA LEU A 124 7.13 15.95 20.53
C LEU A 124 6.82 14.88 21.61
N LEU A 125 5.79 14.07 21.38
CA LEU A 125 5.29 13.08 22.34
C LEU A 125 6.12 11.79 22.35
N LEU A 126 6.63 11.34 21.19
CA LEU A 126 7.39 10.09 21.09
C LEU A 126 8.90 10.27 21.29
N GLN A 127 9.48 11.43 20.93
CA GLN A 127 10.92 11.67 21.00
C GLN A 127 11.52 11.23 22.35
N PRO A 128 10.98 11.66 23.50
CA PRO A 128 11.66 11.36 24.73
C PRO A 128 11.57 9.86 25.12
N TYR A 129 10.57 9.11 24.63
CA TYR A 129 10.59 7.64 24.68
C TYR A 129 11.75 7.04 23.87
N PHE A 130 11.94 7.48 22.63
CA PHE A 130 13.06 6.99 21.80
C PHE A 130 14.41 7.31 22.43
N GLU A 131 14.55 8.46 23.08
CA GLU A 131 15.77 8.83 23.79
C GLU A 131 16.12 7.87 24.92
N THR A 132 15.13 7.36 25.69
CA THR A 132 15.37 6.33 26.71
C THR A 132 15.96 5.04 26.14
N LYS A 133 15.79 4.81 24.83
CA LYS A 133 16.33 3.66 24.10
C LYS A 133 17.64 3.97 23.37
N GLY A 134 18.23 5.14 23.59
CA GLY A 134 19.42 5.60 22.86
C GLY A 134 19.14 5.88 21.37
N LEU A 135 17.89 6.15 21.04
CA LEU A 135 17.43 6.48 19.69
C LEU A 135 17.03 7.96 19.61
N LEU A 136 16.89 8.47 18.39
CA LEU A 136 16.35 9.79 18.10
C LEU A 136 15.38 9.72 16.92
N ILE A 137 14.35 10.56 16.95
CA ILE A 137 13.53 10.88 15.79
C ILE A 137 14.13 12.17 15.20
N PRO A 138 14.85 12.10 14.07
CA PRO A 138 15.45 13.29 13.47
C PRO A 138 14.35 14.28 13.07
N VAL A 139 14.64 15.57 13.25
CA VAL A 139 13.82 16.64 12.69
C VAL A 139 14.09 16.67 11.19
N TYR A 140 13.13 16.24 10.39
CA TYR A 140 13.20 16.35 8.95
C TYR A 140 11.86 16.88 8.45
N ASP A 141 11.92 17.93 7.63
CA ASP A 141 10.80 18.40 6.81
C ASP A 141 11.12 17.92 5.39
N PRO A 142 10.30 17.06 4.77
CA PRO A 142 9.19 17.59 3.97
C PRO A 142 7.94 16.70 3.93
N ILE A 143 6.76 17.31 3.82
CA ILE A 143 5.61 16.83 3.02
C ILE A 143 5.21 15.34 3.26
N ASN A 144 4.23 15.14 4.14
CA ASN A 144 3.33 13.97 4.20
C ASN A 144 3.95 12.60 4.53
N THR A 145 4.58 12.44 5.69
CA THR A 145 4.82 11.10 6.28
C THR A 145 3.57 10.50 6.93
N CYS A 146 2.52 11.31 7.08
CA CYS A 146 1.28 10.92 7.72
C CYS A 146 0.13 10.87 6.72
N GLU A 147 -0.43 9.68 6.51
CA GLU A 147 -1.60 9.46 5.68
C GLU A 147 -2.81 9.12 6.54
N MET A 148 -3.87 9.90 6.36
CA MET A 148 -5.17 9.66 6.98
C MET A 148 -6.18 9.27 5.90
N LYS A 149 -7.27 8.62 6.28
CA LYS A 149 -8.35 8.35 5.33
C LYS A 149 -8.96 9.63 4.80
N ILE A 150 -8.60 9.96 3.56
CA ILE A 150 -9.21 10.98 2.75
C ILE A 150 -9.73 10.29 1.50
N GLU A 151 -11.06 10.21 1.36
CA GLU A 151 -11.68 9.69 0.13
C GLU A 151 -11.56 10.74 -0.98
N HIS A 152 -10.36 10.86 -1.54
CA HIS A 152 -10.12 11.61 -2.77
C HIS A 152 -9.90 10.65 -3.92
N PHE A 153 -10.97 10.33 -4.64
CA PHE A 153 -10.84 9.73 -5.96
C PHE A 153 -10.21 10.77 -6.89
N SER A 154 -8.91 10.64 -7.13
CA SER A 154 -8.19 11.48 -8.08
C SER A 154 -8.86 11.43 -9.45
N ILE A 155 -8.84 12.53 -10.21
CA ILE A 155 -9.40 12.59 -11.57
C ILE A 155 -8.81 11.48 -12.45
N LEU A 156 -7.54 11.13 -12.23
CA LEU A 156 -6.85 10.06 -12.95
C LEU A 156 -7.53 8.69 -12.77
N PHE A 157 -8.14 8.43 -11.61
CA PHE A 157 -8.89 7.20 -11.33
C PHE A 157 -10.07 7.04 -12.29
N TRP A 158 -10.88 8.11 -12.43
CA TRP A 158 -12.04 8.11 -13.31
C TRP A 158 -11.68 8.04 -14.80
N ILE A 159 -10.59 8.71 -15.20
CA ILE A 159 -10.04 8.61 -16.56
C ILE A 159 -9.65 7.16 -16.87
N THR A 160 -8.94 6.51 -15.94
CA THR A 160 -8.46 5.13 -16.09
C THR A 160 -9.63 4.15 -16.19
N ILE A 161 -10.63 4.27 -15.32
CA ILE A 161 -11.85 3.45 -15.37
C ILE A 161 -12.56 3.61 -16.72
N SER A 162 -12.74 4.85 -17.17
CA SER A 162 -13.41 5.15 -18.43
C SER A 162 -12.70 4.52 -19.62
N PHE A 163 -11.36 4.60 -19.66
CA PHE A 163 -10.54 3.96 -20.69
C PHE A 163 -10.74 2.44 -20.72
N PHE A 164 -10.69 1.77 -19.56
CA PHE A 164 -10.88 0.31 -19.50
C PHE A 164 -12.30 -0.12 -19.88
N ILE A 165 -13.33 0.64 -19.52
CA ILE A 165 -14.71 0.36 -19.93
C ILE A 165 -14.85 0.46 -21.45
N ILE A 166 -14.31 1.51 -22.07
CA ILE A 166 -14.35 1.70 -23.52
C ILE A 166 -13.59 0.57 -24.24
N PHE A 167 -12.40 0.21 -23.75
CA PHE A 167 -11.62 -0.89 -24.31
C PHE A 167 -12.37 -2.21 -24.24
N MET A 168 -12.97 -2.53 -23.08
CA MET A 168 -13.79 -3.74 -22.91
C MET A 168 -15.01 -3.74 -23.82
N ALA A 169 -15.66 -2.60 -24.03
CA ALA A 169 -16.76 -2.48 -24.99
C ALA A 169 -16.32 -2.79 -26.43
N PHE A 170 -15.17 -2.28 -26.87
CA PHE A 170 -14.62 -2.62 -28.20
C PHE A 170 -14.33 -4.12 -28.35
N VAL A 171 -13.74 -4.74 -27.32
CA VAL A 171 -13.47 -6.18 -27.30
C VAL A 171 -14.76 -6.99 -27.38
N LEU A 172 -15.80 -6.61 -26.62
CA LEU A 172 -17.10 -7.27 -26.64
C LEU A 172 -17.78 -7.14 -28.01
N ILE A 173 -17.83 -5.93 -28.58
CA ILE A 173 -18.45 -5.68 -29.90
C ILE A 173 -17.71 -6.48 -30.99
N SER A 174 -16.38 -6.46 -30.99
CA SER A 174 -15.56 -7.21 -31.96
C SER A 174 -15.77 -8.72 -31.81
N THR A 175 -15.88 -9.22 -30.58
CA THR A 175 -16.12 -10.64 -30.31
C THR A 175 -17.53 -11.09 -30.73
N ILE A 176 -18.55 -10.29 -30.44
CA ILE A 176 -19.94 -10.55 -30.88
C ILE A 176 -20.03 -10.52 -32.41
N TYR A 177 -19.46 -9.51 -33.07
CA TYR A 177 -19.42 -9.43 -34.53
C TYR A 177 -18.80 -10.68 -35.14
N ASN A 178 -17.65 -11.11 -34.63
CA ASN A 178 -16.97 -12.31 -35.11
C ASN A 178 -17.81 -13.58 -34.89
N ALA A 179 -18.47 -13.71 -33.73
CA ALA A 179 -19.36 -14.84 -33.44
C ALA A 179 -20.57 -14.88 -34.39
N ILE A 180 -21.20 -13.73 -34.68
CA ILE A 180 -22.33 -13.62 -35.62
C ILE A 180 -21.90 -14.03 -37.03
N ILE A 181 -20.78 -13.48 -37.54
CA ILE A 181 -20.29 -13.82 -38.88
C ILE A 181 -19.95 -15.30 -38.99
N HIS A 182 -19.32 -15.88 -37.97
CA HIS A 182 -19.01 -17.31 -37.93
C HIS A 182 -20.28 -18.16 -37.96
N HIS A 183 -21.30 -17.80 -37.16
CA HIS A 183 -22.59 -18.50 -37.15
C HIS A 183 -23.33 -18.40 -38.49
N LEU A 184 -23.34 -17.21 -39.12
CA LEU A 184 -23.96 -17.00 -40.43
C LEU A 184 -23.24 -17.79 -41.54
N ALA A 185 -21.91 -17.85 -41.53
CA ALA A 185 -21.14 -18.61 -42.51
C ALA A 185 -21.43 -20.12 -42.43
N ILE A 186 -21.58 -20.66 -41.21
CA ILE A 186 -21.96 -22.06 -40.99
C ILE A 186 -23.38 -22.33 -41.52
N ASN A 187 -24.35 -21.50 -41.15
CA ASN A 187 -25.75 -21.75 -41.50
C ASN A 187 -26.04 -21.58 -43.00
N SER A 188 -25.42 -20.57 -43.62
CA SER A 188 -25.62 -20.30 -45.05
C SER A 188 -24.75 -21.15 -45.97
N LYS A 189 -23.77 -21.92 -45.42
CA LYS A 189 -22.69 -22.58 -46.17
C LYS A 189 -21.98 -21.64 -47.16
N ALA A 190 -22.06 -20.34 -46.94
CA ALA A 190 -21.48 -19.31 -47.78
C ALA A 190 -20.09 -18.90 -47.26
N ILE A 191 -19.18 -18.60 -48.17
CA ILE A 191 -17.86 -18.07 -47.82
C ILE A 191 -18.02 -16.59 -47.48
N ILE A 192 -18.22 -16.29 -46.19
CA ILE A 192 -18.27 -14.92 -45.68
C ILE A 192 -16.91 -14.57 -45.08
N LYS A 193 -16.21 -13.61 -45.69
CA LYS A 193 -14.93 -13.11 -45.19
C LYS A 193 -15.16 -11.95 -44.21
N PRO A 194 -14.81 -12.09 -42.92
CA PRO A 194 -14.93 -10.98 -41.97
C PRO A 194 -13.97 -9.84 -42.33
N ARG A 195 -14.36 -8.60 -42.00
CA ARG A 195 -13.46 -7.45 -42.16
C ARG A 195 -12.37 -7.50 -41.10
N ALA A 196 -11.10 -7.44 -41.52
CA ALA A 196 -9.94 -7.57 -40.65
C ALA A 196 -9.97 -6.60 -39.44
N SER A 197 -10.31 -5.33 -39.66
CA SER A 197 -10.40 -4.32 -38.58
C SER A 197 -11.44 -4.63 -37.51
N LEU A 198 -12.54 -5.29 -37.88
CA LEU A 198 -13.65 -5.61 -36.96
C LEU A 198 -13.39 -6.88 -36.15
N ILE A 199 -12.39 -7.68 -36.52
CA ILE A 199 -11.98 -8.88 -35.79
C ILE A 199 -10.66 -8.71 -35.04
N SER A 200 -9.95 -7.59 -35.21
CA SER A 200 -8.65 -7.31 -34.57
C SER A 200 -8.68 -7.41 -33.04
N PHE A 201 -9.82 -7.06 -32.41
CA PHE A 201 -10.00 -7.11 -30.96
C PHE A 201 -10.84 -8.32 -30.51
N SER A 202 -11.17 -9.23 -31.42
CA SER A 202 -12.00 -10.39 -31.09
C SER A 202 -11.20 -11.39 -30.29
N ILE A 203 -11.68 -11.71 -29.07
CA ILE A 203 -11.07 -12.73 -28.22
C ILE A 203 -11.01 -14.06 -28.97
N TYR A 204 -12.10 -14.46 -29.65
CA TYR A 204 -12.16 -15.74 -30.35
C TYR A 204 -11.02 -15.92 -31.37
N THR A 205 -10.76 -14.92 -32.22
CA THR A 205 -9.71 -15.00 -33.25
C THR A 205 -8.32 -14.93 -32.63
N ASN A 206 -8.10 -13.97 -31.73
CA ASN A 206 -6.79 -13.75 -31.11
C ASN A 206 -6.38 -14.96 -30.24
N MET A 207 -7.33 -15.50 -29.47
CA MET A 207 -7.13 -16.69 -28.64
C MET A 207 -6.87 -17.93 -29.52
N ARG A 208 -7.65 -18.12 -30.60
CA ARG A 208 -7.40 -19.21 -31.56
C ARG A 208 -6.02 -19.11 -32.20
N GLN A 209 -5.50 -17.92 -32.51
CA GLN A 209 -4.15 -17.76 -33.05
C GLN A 209 -3.07 -18.15 -32.05
N VAL A 210 -3.24 -17.80 -30.76
CA VAL A 210 -2.34 -18.20 -29.68
C VAL A 210 -2.35 -19.72 -29.48
N PHE A 211 -3.53 -20.35 -29.45
CA PHE A 211 -3.63 -21.80 -29.23
C PHE A 211 -3.39 -22.65 -30.48
N ASN A 212 -3.56 -22.10 -31.68
CA ASN A 212 -3.14 -22.72 -32.94
C ASN A 212 -1.70 -22.38 -33.31
N TYR A 213 -0.89 -21.88 -32.36
CA TYR A 213 0.56 -21.89 -32.50
C TYR A 213 1.01 -23.34 -32.66
N ARG A 214 1.11 -23.79 -33.91
CA ARG A 214 1.80 -25.03 -34.27
C ARG A 214 3.23 -24.83 -33.80
N ASP A 215 3.63 -25.65 -32.83
CA ASP A 215 5.02 -25.85 -32.46
C ASP A 215 5.83 -26.11 -33.75
N ASN A 216 6.49 -25.07 -34.27
CA ASN A 216 7.39 -25.16 -35.40
C ASN A 216 8.73 -25.78 -34.94
N ARG A 217 8.70 -26.87 -34.18
CA ARG A 217 9.84 -27.78 -33.95
C ARG A 217 10.39 -28.42 -35.23
N LYS A 218 9.91 -28.01 -36.42
CA LYS A 218 10.51 -28.31 -37.72
C LYS A 218 11.48 -27.23 -38.22
N GLN A 219 11.54 -26.04 -37.63
CA GLN A 219 12.54 -25.01 -38.02
C GLN A 219 13.90 -25.18 -37.32
N ILE A 220 13.94 -25.78 -36.12
CA ILE A 220 15.21 -26.04 -35.43
C ILE A 220 15.97 -27.22 -36.06
N ILE A 221 15.25 -28.19 -36.66
CA ILE A 221 15.87 -29.38 -37.27
C ILE A 221 16.53 -29.05 -38.62
N SER A 222 16.02 -28.06 -39.40
CA SER A 222 16.64 -27.74 -40.70
C SER A 222 17.99 -27.04 -40.60
N VAL A 223 18.28 -26.34 -39.49
CA VAL A 223 19.58 -25.70 -39.24
C VAL A 223 20.60 -26.72 -38.72
N ALA A 224 20.16 -27.72 -37.94
CA ALA A 224 21.02 -28.78 -37.44
C ALA A 224 21.45 -29.77 -38.55
N THR A 225 20.61 -30.03 -39.55
CA THR A 225 20.99 -30.89 -40.70
C THR A 225 21.91 -30.22 -41.71
N SER A 226 21.99 -28.88 -41.75
CA SER A 226 22.97 -28.16 -42.58
C SER A 226 24.35 -28.02 -41.91
N ALA A 227 24.45 -28.26 -40.60
CA ALA A 227 25.70 -28.15 -39.85
C ALA A 227 26.51 -29.48 -39.81
N ASN A 228 25.89 -30.62 -40.11
CA ASN A 228 26.54 -31.95 -40.12
C ASN A 228 27.01 -32.40 -41.53
N VAL A 229 27.14 -31.48 -42.49
CA VAL A 229 27.73 -31.74 -43.83
C VAL A 229 29.09 -31.02 -44.01
N LEU A 230 29.59 -30.37 -42.95
CA LEU A 230 30.92 -29.77 -42.91
C LEU A 230 31.65 -30.21 -41.65
N PHE A 231 31.98 -31.49 -41.56
CA PHE A 231 33.21 -32.05 -40.98
C PHE A 231 33.33 -33.52 -41.39
#